data_AF-A0A952ZFD3-F1
#
_entry.id   AF-A0A952ZFD3-F1
#
_cell.length_a   1.000
_cell.length_b   1.000
_cell.length_c   1.000
_cell.angle_alpha   90.00
_cell.angle_beta   90.00
_cell.angle_gamma   90.00
#
_symmetry.space_group_name_H-M   'P 1'
#
loop_
_entity.id
_entity.type
_entity.pdbx_description
1 polymer ?
#
loop_
_entity_poly.entity_id
_entity_poly.type
_entity_poly.pdbx_seq_one_letter_code
_entity_poly.pdbx_strand_id
1 'polypeptide(L)'
;MLMERGPHLTETRCELVVPATVCDQDGNLLPAHMPGERPLTVYLDKRELVTLMTLGQYPEALVLGYLRNQRLVEHLRDVSMVTVDWEVEAAAVSTESGEAGLRCEALMQKRTVTAGCGQGTQFGDALERLSPLPPSDFRVARSTIFALVARVRQLDSVIHKRAGAVHGCVLCAGARVCHVEHRPPQRRRSYPAKCG
;
A
#
# COMPACT_ATOMS: atom_id res chain seq x y z
N MET A 1 -3.85 -10.27 -31.61
CA MET A 1 -3.22 -9.48 -30.54
C MET A 1 -4.04 -9.75 -29.28
N LEU A 2 -3.65 -10.75 -28.49
CA LEU A 2 -4.41 -11.21 -27.33
C LEU A 2 -4.43 -10.09 -26.28
N MET A 3 -5.62 -9.56 -25.98
CA MET A 3 -5.82 -8.77 -24.77
C MET A 3 -5.58 -9.73 -23.60
N GLU A 4 -4.45 -9.59 -22.91
CA GLU A 4 -4.22 -10.32 -21.66
C GLU A 4 -5.35 -9.93 -20.70
N ARG A 5 -6.22 -10.89 -20.35
CA ARG A 5 -7.28 -10.67 -19.36
C ARG A 5 -6.61 -10.44 -18.01
N GLY A 6 -6.68 -9.20 -17.53
CA GLY A 6 -6.35 -8.88 -16.14
C GLY A 6 -7.44 -9.36 -15.18
N PRO A 7 -7.16 -9.41 -13.87
CA PRO A 7 -8.15 -9.73 -12.85
C PRO A 7 -9.33 -8.75 -12.90
N HIS A 8 -10.53 -9.22 -12.55
CA HIS A 8 -11.66 -8.33 -12.30
C HIS A 8 -11.46 -7.57 -10.98
N LEU A 9 -11.59 -6.25 -11.01
CA LEU A 9 -11.38 -5.37 -9.85
C LEU A 9 -12.65 -4.58 -9.55
N THR A 10 -12.98 -4.42 -8.27
CA THR A 10 -14.12 -3.57 -7.86
C THR A 10 -13.87 -2.07 -7.98
N GLU A 11 -12.61 -1.65 -8.09
CA GLU A 11 -12.15 -0.26 -8.19
C GLU A 11 -12.70 0.67 -7.09
N THR A 12 -12.89 0.14 -5.87
CA THR A 12 -13.46 0.92 -4.77
C THR A 12 -12.44 1.84 -4.14
N ARG A 13 -12.93 2.93 -3.54
CA ARG A 13 -12.11 3.91 -2.83
C ARG A 13 -12.84 4.38 -1.59
N CYS A 14 -12.09 4.74 -0.55
CA CYS A 14 -12.65 5.42 0.62
C CYS A 14 -12.17 6.86 0.72
N GLU A 15 -12.78 7.61 1.64
CA GLU A 15 -12.34 8.96 1.96
C GLU A 15 -10.91 8.96 2.50
N LEU A 16 -10.03 9.72 1.83
CA LEU A 16 -8.58 9.71 2.07
C LEU A 16 -8.15 10.61 3.24
N VAL A 17 -9.00 11.57 3.60
CA VAL A 17 -8.69 12.64 4.54
C VAL A 17 -9.91 12.87 5.41
N VAL A 18 -9.73 12.86 6.72
CA VAL A 18 -10.80 13.05 7.71
C VAL A 18 -10.61 14.40 8.43
N PRO A 19 -11.70 15.14 8.71
CA PRO A 19 -11.61 16.34 9.52
C PRO A 19 -11.29 15.97 10.98
N ALA A 20 -10.48 16.80 11.64
CA ALA A 20 -10.12 16.64 13.03
C ALA A 20 -9.96 18.00 13.70
N THR A 21 -10.06 18.03 15.04
CA THR A 21 -9.70 19.19 15.84
C THR A 21 -8.34 18.93 16.47
N VAL A 22 -7.38 19.83 16.26
CA VAL A 22 -6.02 19.76 16.80
C VAL A 22 -5.77 20.92 17.75
N CYS A 23 -4.81 20.75 18.65
CA CYS A 23 -4.36 21.80 19.57
C CYS A 23 -3.01 22.33 19.09
N ASP A 24 -2.86 23.65 18.98
CA ASP A 24 -1.59 24.29 18.65
C ASP A 24 -0.65 24.39 19.88
N GLN A 25 0.54 24.95 19.69
CA GLN A 25 1.52 25.14 20.77
C GLN A 25 1.06 26.09 21.89
N ASP A 26 0.08 26.94 21.60
CA ASP A 26 -0.45 27.98 22.50
C ASP A 26 -1.74 27.51 23.21
N GLY A 27 -2.19 26.27 22.93
CA GLY A 27 -3.37 25.67 23.55
C GLY A 27 -4.68 25.91 22.81
N ASN A 28 -4.66 26.56 21.63
CA ASN A 28 -5.87 26.85 20.87
C ASN A 28 -6.31 25.63 20.05
N LEU A 29 -7.62 25.39 20.02
CA LEU A 29 -8.22 24.36 19.18
C LEU A 29 -8.44 24.89 17.76
N LEU A 30 -7.93 24.15 16.78
CA LEU A 30 -7.99 24.50 15.36
C LEU A 30 -8.54 23.33 14.53
N PRO A 31 -9.37 23.58 13.51
CA PRO A 31 -9.75 22.55 12.56
C PRO A 31 -8.55 22.17 11.68
N ALA A 32 -8.37 20.88 11.46
CA ALA A 32 -7.35 20.32 10.59
C ALA A 32 -7.90 19.12 9.81
N HIS A 33 -7.11 18.68 8.84
CA HIS A 33 -7.40 17.52 8.01
C HIS A 33 -6.30 16.48 8.23
N MET A 34 -6.67 15.25 8.53
CA MET A 34 -5.73 14.18 8.85
C MET A 34 -5.87 13.02 7.85
N PRO A 35 -4.78 12.31 7.48
CA PRO A 35 -4.90 11.16 6.58
C PRO A 35 -5.74 10.07 7.25
N GLY A 36 -6.83 9.65 6.59
CA GLY A 36 -7.74 8.62 7.08
C GLY A 36 -7.15 7.23 6.88
N GLU A 37 -6.46 6.72 7.89
CA GLU A 37 -5.89 5.36 7.84
C GLU A 37 -6.92 4.35 8.37
N ARG A 38 -7.16 3.29 7.59
CA ARG A 38 -8.15 2.25 7.88
C ARG A 38 -7.51 0.87 7.78
N PRO A 39 -7.92 -0.10 8.60
CA PRO A 39 -7.53 -1.48 8.39
C PRO A 39 -8.18 -2.02 7.11
N LEU A 40 -7.50 -2.96 6.45
CA LEU A 40 -8.01 -3.72 5.31
C LEU A 40 -7.52 -5.17 5.47
N THR A 41 -8.43 -6.06 5.84
CA THR A 41 -8.15 -7.48 6.03
C THR A 41 -8.22 -8.22 4.70
N VAL A 42 -7.09 -8.77 4.28
CA VAL A 42 -6.93 -9.48 3.01
C VAL A 42 -7.23 -10.95 3.22
N TYR A 43 -8.16 -11.48 2.42
CA TYR A 43 -8.48 -12.89 2.29
C TYR A 43 -8.01 -13.40 0.94
N LEU A 44 -7.25 -14.49 0.92
CA LEU A 44 -6.82 -15.18 -0.30
C LEU A 44 -7.46 -16.56 -0.34
N ASP A 45 -8.25 -16.83 -1.38
CA ASP A 45 -8.97 -18.09 -1.55
C ASP A 45 -9.76 -18.49 -0.29
N LYS A 46 -10.49 -17.53 0.29
CA LYS A 46 -11.32 -17.65 1.52
C LYS A 46 -10.54 -17.84 2.82
N ARG A 47 -9.22 -17.64 2.81
CA ARG A 47 -8.36 -17.74 4.01
C ARG A 47 -7.84 -16.36 4.38
N GLU A 48 -7.94 -16.01 5.66
CA GLU A 48 -7.40 -14.75 6.17
C GLU A 48 -5.87 -14.76 6.07
N LEU A 49 -5.30 -13.73 5.44
CA LEU A 49 -3.86 -13.62 5.20
C LEU A 49 -3.23 -12.57 6.12
N VAL A 50 -3.73 -11.33 6.08
CA VAL A 50 -3.15 -10.21 6.82
C VAL A 50 -4.12 -9.04 6.89
N THR A 51 -4.05 -8.23 7.95
CA THR A 51 -4.67 -6.90 7.98
C THR A 51 -3.61 -5.84 7.69
N LEU A 52 -3.80 -5.08 6.61
CA LEU A 52 -2.96 -3.95 6.24
C LEU A 52 -3.59 -2.65 6.74
N MET A 53 -2.78 -1.68 7.15
CA MET A 53 -3.28 -0.31 7.28
C MET A 53 -3.15 0.38 5.92
N THR A 54 -4.14 1.16 5.51
CA THR A 54 -4.17 1.82 4.20
C THR A 54 -4.94 3.13 4.22
N LEU A 55 -4.64 4.02 3.28
CA LEU A 55 -5.45 5.22 3.01
C LEU A 55 -6.66 4.91 2.11
N GLY A 56 -6.67 3.74 1.46
CA GLY A 56 -7.78 3.30 0.60
C GLY A 56 -7.92 4.02 -0.74
N GLN A 57 -6.84 4.61 -1.27
CA GLN A 57 -6.84 5.26 -2.59
C GLN A 57 -6.90 4.25 -3.75
N TYR A 58 -6.18 3.14 -3.62
CA TYR A 58 -6.10 2.05 -4.60
C TYR A 58 -5.97 0.70 -3.87
N PRO A 59 -7.01 0.27 -3.14
CA PRO A 59 -6.93 -0.90 -2.28
C PRO A 59 -6.67 -2.20 -3.06
N GLU A 60 -7.25 -2.39 -4.25
CA GLU A 60 -7.00 -3.58 -5.06
C GLU A 60 -5.56 -3.66 -5.55
N ALA A 61 -5.00 -2.53 -5.99
CA ALA A 61 -3.59 -2.46 -6.41
C ALA A 61 -2.64 -2.72 -5.23
N LEU A 62 -2.98 -2.22 -4.03
CA LEU A 62 -2.25 -2.52 -2.80
C LEU A 62 -2.25 -4.03 -2.52
N VAL A 63 -3.42 -4.66 -2.61
CA VAL A 63 -3.58 -6.11 -2.37
C VAL A 63 -2.80 -6.93 -3.40
N LEU A 64 -2.92 -6.64 -4.69
CA LEU A 64 -2.15 -7.31 -5.75
C LEU A 64 -0.64 -7.13 -5.56
N GLY A 65 -0.20 -5.90 -5.25
CA GLY A 65 1.19 -5.60 -4.95
C GLY A 65 1.70 -6.36 -3.74
N TYR A 66 0.88 -6.48 -2.69
CA TYR A 66 1.20 -7.27 -1.50
C TYR A 66 1.39 -8.75 -1.84
N LEU A 67 0.44 -9.36 -2.54
CA LEU A 67 0.51 -10.78 -2.92
C LEU A 67 1.74 -11.08 -3.78
N ARG A 68 2.05 -10.19 -4.75
CA ARG A 68 3.24 -10.31 -5.58
C ARG A 68 4.52 -10.15 -4.77
N ASN A 69 4.57 -9.18 -3.86
CA ASN A 69 5.72 -8.94 -3.00
C ASN A 69 6.00 -10.11 -2.04
N GLN A 70 4.95 -10.75 -1.52
CA GLN A 70 5.07 -11.97 -0.70
C GLN A 70 5.27 -13.24 -1.55
N ARG A 71 5.30 -13.12 -2.88
CA ARG A 71 5.36 -14.25 -3.84
C ARG A 71 4.25 -15.29 -3.66
N LEU A 72 3.09 -14.86 -3.16
CA LEU A 72 1.89 -15.70 -3.09
C LEU A 72 1.27 -15.89 -4.48
N VAL A 73 1.44 -14.88 -5.34
CA VAL A 73 1.01 -14.86 -6.74
C VAL A 73 2.20 -14.50 -7.62
N GLU A 74 2.39 -15.25 -8.71
CA GLU A 74 3.49 -15.01 -9.63
C GLU A 74 3.09 -14.10 -10.79
N HIS A 75 1.92 -14.33 -11.37
CA HIS A 75 1.42 -13.55 -12.49
C HIS A 75 0.04 -12.97 -12.18
N LEU A 76 -0.26 -11.78 -12.75
CA LEU A 76 -1.59 -11.17 -12.60
C LEU A 76 -2.73 -12.07 -13.12
N ARG A 77 -2.46 -12.86 -14.16
CA ARG A 77 -3.41 -13.83 -14.73
C ARG A 77 -3.79 -14.96 -13.78
N ASP A 78 -3.00 -15.20 -12.73
CA ASP A 78 -3.30 -16.24 -11.75
C ASP A 78 -4.41 -15.78 -10.79
N VAL A 79 -4.70 -14.47 -10.78
CA VAL A 79 -5.78 -13.85 -10.00
C VAL A 79 -6.98 -13.66 -10.91
N SER A 80 -8.11 -14.24 -10.52
CA SER A 80 -9.37 -14.08 -11.25
C SER A 80 -10.09 -12.79 -10.83
N MET A 81 -10.07 -12.47 -9.54
CA MET A 81 -10.81 -11.32 -9.00
C MET A 81 -10.20 -10.76 -7.70
N VAL A 82 -10.33 -9.44 -7.53
CA VAL A 82 -10.12 -8.74 -6.26
C VAL A 82 -11.35 -7.88 -5.96
N THR A 83 -12.00 -8.18 -4.84
CA THR A 83 -13.18 -7.47 -4.36
C THR A 83 -12.85 -6.78 -3.04
N VAL A 84 -13.07 -5.48 -2.96
CA VAL A 84 -12.87 -4.70 -1.73
C VAL A 84 -14.20 -4.17 -1.24
N ASP A 85 -14.50 -4.47 0.02
CA ASP A 85 -15.69 -4.00 0.73
C ASP A 85 -15.26 -3.22 1.98
N TRP A 86 -15.57 -1.93 1.98
CA TRP A 86 -15.21 -1.02 3.07
C TRP A 86 -16.20 -1.07 4.25
N GLU A 87 -17.40 -1.64 4.09
CA GLU A 87 -18.34 -1.80 5.21
C GLU A 87 -17.83 -2.85 6.21
N VAL A 88 -17.14 -3.86 5.70
CA VAL A 88 -16.53 -4.94 6.50
C VAL A 88 -15.00 -4.86 6.55
N GLU A 89 -14.41 -3.80 6.00
CA GLU A 89 -12.96 -3.55 5.98
C GLU A 89 -12.16 -4.74 5.41
N ALA A 90 -12.65 -5.36 4.34
CA ALA A 90 -12.11 -6.60 3.80
C ALA A 90 -11.80 -6.52 2.30
N ALA A 91 -10.74 -7.23 1.89
CA ALA A 91 -10.40 -7.49 0.51
C ALA A 91 -10.39 -8.99 0.25
N ALA A 92 -11.27 -9.50 -0.60
CA ALA A 92 -11.32 -10.89 -1.02
C ALA A 92 -10.61 -11.07 -2.37
N VAL A 93 -9.65 -11.99 -2.41
CA VAL A 93 -8.90 -12.35 -3.60
C VAL A 93 -9.20 -13.79 -3.97
N SER A 94 -9.56 -14.00 -5.23
CA SER A 94 -9.75 -15.34 -5.80
C SER A 94 -8.67 -15.61 -6.84
N THR A 95 -8.07 -16.78 -6.79
CA THR A 95 -7.12 -17.27 -7.80
C THR A 95 -7.75 -18.33 -8.70
N GLU A 96 -7.19 -18.53 -9.89
CA GLU A 96 -7.69 -19.52 -10.87
C GLU A 96 -7.56 -20.97 -10.35
N SER A 97 -6.47 -21.28 -9.63
CA SER A 97 -6.18 -22.64 -9.16
C SER A 97 -6.48 -22.90 -7.68
N GLY A 98 -6.64 -21.85 -6.87
CA GLY A 98 -6.78 -21.97 -5.40
C GLY A 98 -5.51 -22.40 -4.66
N GLU A 99 -4.42 -22.70 -5.38
CA GLU A 99 -3.16 -23.16 -4.79
C GLU A 99 -2.47 -22.07 -3.96
N ALA A 100 -2.72 -20.80 -4.28
CA ALA A 100 -2.14 -19.67 -3.56
C ALA A 100 -2.62 -19.67 -2.09
N GLY A 101 -3.89 -20.00 -1.84
CA GLY A 101 -4.43 -20.22 -0.50
C GLY A 101 -3.77 -21.36 0.28
N LEU A 102 -3.31 -22.43 -0.39
CA LEU A 102 -2.57 -23.54 0.26
C LEU A 102 -1.15 -23.11 0.66
N ARG A 103 -0.47 -22.36 -0.23
CA ARG A 103 0.85 -21.78 0.06
C ARG A 103 0.78 -20.76 1.21
N CYS A 104 -0.33 -20.03 1.31
CA CYS A 104 -0.60 -19.09 2.39
C CYS A 104 -0.52 -19.76 3.77
N GLU A 105 -1.19 -20.89 3.99
CA GLU A 105 -1.15 -21.59 5.29
C GLU A 105 0.28 -21.97 5.71
N ALA A 106 1.09 -22.50 4.78
CA ALA A 106 2.48 -22.85 5.05
C ALA A 106 3.34 -21.61 5.38
N LEU A 107 3.05 -20.46 4.76
CA LEU A 107 3.75 -19.20 4.99
C LEU A 107 3.33 -18.52 6.30
N MET A 108 2.06 -18.63 6.69
CA MET A 108 1.56 -18.10 7.97
C MET A 108 2.19 -18.78 9.18
N GLN A 109 2.55 -20.07 9.06
CA GLN A 109 3.29 -20.79 10.10
C GLN A 109 4.72 -20.24 10.31
N LYS A 110 5.29 -19.52 9.33
CA LYS A 110 6.63 -18.92 9.38
C LYS A 110 6.55 -17.38 9.36
N ARG A 111 5.61 -16.83 10.13
CA ARG A 111 5.41 -15.39 10.25
C ARG A 111 6.53 -14.76 11.08
N THR A 112 7.33 -13.89 10.47
CA THR A 112 8.32 -13.07 11.19
C THR A 112 7.79 -11.65 11.31
N VAL A 113 7.54 -11.21 12.55
CA VAL A 113 7.15 -9.83 12.85
C VAL A 113 8.40 -9.03 13.14
N THR A 114 8.70 -8.05 12.29
CA THR A 114 9.89 -7.20 12.46
C THR A 114 9.64 -6.12 13.53
N ALA A 115 10.64 -5.83 14.36
CA ALA A 115 10.53 -4.90 15.49
C ALA A 115 10.80 -3.41 15.13
N GLY A 116 10.72 -3.04 13.85
CA GLY A 116 11.02 -1.69 13.34
C GLY A 116 9.82 -0.73 13.32
N CYS A 117 10.07 0.56 13.07
CA CYS A 117 9.02 1.60 12.92
C CYS A 117 8.02 1.30 11.80
N GLY A 118 8.41 0.50 10.80
CA GLY A 118 7.48 -0.20 9.93
C GLY A 118 7.40 -1.65 10.36
N GLN A 119 6.51 -1.97 11.32
CA GLN A 119 6.21 -3.34 11.73
C GLN A 119 5.59 -4.10 10.56
N GLY A 120 6.41 -4.41 9.55
CA GLY A 120 6.03 -5.24 8.44
C GLY A 120 5.97 -6.67 8.94
N THR A 121 4.82 -7.31 8.72
CA THR A 121 4.76 -8.76 8.73
C THR A 121 5.40 -9.24 7.42
N GLN A 122 6.56 -9.88 7.52
CA GLN A 122 7.17 -10.58 6.40
C GLN A 122 6.92 -12.07 6.58
N PHE A 123 6.49 -12.73 5.51
CA PHE A 123 6.24 -14.16 5.51
C PHE A 123 7.44 -14.90 4.91
N GLY A 124 8.03 -15.82 5.68
CA GLY A 124 9.22 -16.57 5.29
C GLY A 124 10.52 -15.77 5.32
N ASP A 125 11.59 -16.36 4.77
CA ASP A 125 12.94 -15.80 4.81
C ASP A 125 13.16 -14.79 3.67
N ALA A 126 12.71 -13.54 3.88
CA ALA A 126 12.71 -12.50 2.84
C ALA A 126 14.12 -12.15 2.32
N LEU A 127 15.16 -12.34 3.13
CA LEU A 127 16.54 -11.99 2.79
C LEU A 127 17.21 -13.08 1.94
N GLU A 128 16.98 -14.37 2.24
CA GLU A 128 17.46 -15.50 1.40
C GLU A 128 16.86 -15.50 -0.01
N ARG A 129 15.73 -14.80 -0.20
CA ARG A 129 14.96 -14.81 -1.44
C ARG A 129 15.36 -13.73 -2.44
N LEU A 130 16.29 -12.84 -2.11
CA LEU A 130 16.79 -11.81 -3.03
C LEU A 130 17.78 -12.41 -4.03
N SER A 131 17.30 -12.74 -5.22
CA SER A 131 18.18 -13.09 -6.35
C SER A 131 18.82 -11.81 -6.90
N PRO A 132 20.11 -11.83 -7.27
CA PRO A 132 20.75 -10.69 -7.93
C PRO A 132 19.99 -10.33 -9.22
N LEU A 133 19.68 -9.05 -9.39
CA LEU A 133 19.14 -8.58 -10.66
C LEU A 133 20.23 -8.68 -11.75
N PRO A 134 19.86 -9.04 -12.98
CA PRO A 134 20.81 -8.98 -14.09
C PRO A 134 21.29 -7.52 -14.29
N PRO A 135 22.53 -7.32 -14.74
CA PRO A 135 23.03 -5.99 -15.06
C PRO A 135 22.13 -5.33 -16.11
N SER A 136 21.79 -4.07 -15.88
CA SER A 136 20.95 -3.28 -16.77
C SER A 136 21.78 -2.18 -17.42
N ASP A 137 21.69 -2.09 -18.76
CA ASP A 137 22.24 -0.97 -19.52
C ASP A 137 21.34 0.26 -19.53
N PHE A 138 20.33 0.29 -18.65
CA PHE A 138 19.46 1.45 -18.51
C PHE A 138 20.29 2.70 -18.17
N ARG A 139 20.07 3.77 -18.93
CA ARG A 139 20.65 5.10 -18.72
C ARG A 139 19.53 6.11 -18.65
N VAL A 140 19.64 7.04 -17.71
CA VAL A 140 18.72 8.16 -17.58
C VAL A 140 19.51 9.46 -17.55
N ALA A 141 19.10 10.44 -18.34
CA ALA A 141 19.73 11.75 -18.33
C ALA A 141 19.43 12.48 -17.02
N ARG A 142 20.41 13.22 -16.49
CA ARG A 142 20.25 14.02 -15.27
C ARG A 142 19.11 15.04 -15.40
N SER A 143 18.96 15.65 -16.59
CA SER A 143 17.86 16.57 -16.90
C SER A 143 16.49 15.91 -16.77
N THR A 144 16.37 14.64 -17.18
CA THR A 144 15.14 13.84 -17.02
C THR A 144 14.80 13.67 -15.55
N ILE A 145 15.78 13.36 -14.68
CA ILE A 145 15.53 13.22 -13.23
C ILE A 145 14.96 14.51 -12.65
N PHE A 146 15.58 15.66 -12.94
CA PHE A 146 15.08 16.94 -12.44
C PHE A 146 13.69 17.29 -12.96
N ALA A 147 13.43 17.03 -14.25
CA ALA A 147 12.11 17.22 -14.83
C ALA A 147 11.05 16.33 -14.17
N LEU A 148 11.38 15.07 -13.89
CA LEU A 148 10.48 14.14 -13.19
C LEU A 148 10.20 14.61 -11.75
N VAL A 149 11.22 15.01 -10.99
CA VAL A 149 11.03 15.53 -9.62
C VAL A 149 10.18 16.79 -9.62
N ALA A 150 10.43 17.72 -10.55
CA ALA A 150 9.61 18.92 -10.69
C ALA A 150 8.15 18.57 -11.04
N ARG A 151 7.94 17.58 -11.92
CA ARG A 151 6.61 17.12 -12.29
C ARG A 151 5.88 16.46 -11.14
N VAL A 152 6.54 15.62 -10.35
CA VAL A 152 5.97 14.97 -9.16
C VAL A 152 5.51 16.01 -8.15
N ARG A 153 6.28 17.07 -7.93
CA ARG A 153 5.91 18.18 -7.04
C ARG A 153 4.66 18.95 -7.50
N GLN A 154 4.41 18.97 -8.81
CA GLN A 154 3.24 19.60 -9.40
C GLN A 154 2.01 18.71 -9.41
N LEU A 155 2.13 17.40 -9.14
CA LEU A 155 0.98 16.53 -9.01
C LEU A 155 0.09 17.07 -7.88
N ASP A 156 -1.21 17.19 -8.17
CA ASP A 156 -2.22 17.53 -7.17
C ASP A 156 -2.44 16.35 -6.22
N SER A 157 -1.47 16.15 -5.35
CA SER A 157 -1.62 15.27 -4.21
C SER A 157 -2.64 15.86 -3.25
N VAL A 158 -3.84 15.28 -3.28
CA VAL A 158 -4.93 15.66 -2.38
C VAL A 158 -4.54 15.43 -0.93
N ILE A 159 -3.76 14.37 -0.62
CA ILE A 159 -3.44 13.98 0.75
C ILE A 159 -2.24 14.77 1.27
N HIS A 160 -1.13 14.82 0.52
CA HIS A 160 0.05 15.58 0.93
C HIS A 160 -0.27 17.07 1.13
N LYS A 161 -1.03 17.68 0.20
CA LYS A 161 -1.35 19.11 0.28
C LYS A 161 -2.36 19.45 1.38
N ARG A 162 -3.30 18.54 1.72
CA ARG A 162 -4.33 18.80 2.74
C ARG A 162 -3.97 18.32 4.15
N ALA A 163 -3.23 17.22 4.26
CA ALA A 163 -3.06 16.50 5.52
C ALA A 163 -1.59 16.19 5.87
N GLY A 164 -0.67 16.37 4.91
CA GLY A 164 0.75 16.06 5.11
C GLY A 164 1.00 14.59 5.48
N ALA A 165 2.20 14.29 6.00
CA ALA A 165 2.57 13.00 6.60
C ALA A 165 2.23 11.75 5.76
N VAL A 166 2.51 11.77 4.46
CA VAL A 166 2.37 10.63 3.54
C VAL A 166 3.68 10.34 2.82
N HIS A 167 3.87 9.09 2.41
CA HIS A 167 4.88 8.65 1.45
C HIS A 167 4.23 8.47 0.08
N GLY A 168 4.92 8.92 -0.97
CA GLY A 168 4.52 8.72 -2.36
C GLY A 168 5.45 7.76 -3.09
N CYS A 169 4.89 6.91 -3.95
CA CYS A 169 5.63 6.12 -4.91
C CYS A 169 5.21 6.53 -6.33
N VAL A 170 6.20 6.74 -7.20
CA VAL A 170 5.97 7.20 -8.57
C VAL A 170 6.69 6.29 -9.56
N LEU A 171 5.94 5.75 -10.52
CA LEU A 171 6.48 5.05 -11.67
C LEU A 171 6.40 5.96 -12.91
N CYS A 172 7.53 6.17 -13.58
CA CYS A 172 7.62 7.03 -14.75
C CYS A 172 8.04 6.22 -15.98
N ALA A 173 7.33 6.40 -17.10
CA ALA A 173 7.68 5.86 -18.41
C ALA A 173 7.63 6.96 -19.46
N GLY A 174 8.77 7.61 -19.70
CA GLY A 174 8.83 8.85 -20.47
C GLY A 174 8.05 9.96 -19.76
N ALA A 175 7.05 10.54 -20.43
CA ALA A 175 6.17 11.56 -19.85
C ALA A 175 4.98 11.00 -19.04
N ARG A 176 4.74 9.67 -19.08
CA ARG A 176 3.65 9.04 -18.34
C ARG A 176 4.06 8.80 -16.89
N VAL A 177 3.16 9.13 -15.97
CA VAL A 177 3.39 9.06 -14.53
C VAL A 177 2.23 8.33 -13.86
N CYS A 178 2.55 7.29 -13.08
CA CYS A 178 1.62 6.67 -12.13
C CYS A 178 2.08 7.03 -10.71
N HIS A 179 1.18 7.55 -9.89
CA HIS A 179 1.47 8.04 -8.53
C HIS A 179 0.51 7.44 -7.52
N VAL A 180 1.05 6.92 -6.41
CA VAL A 180 0.28 6.35 -5.30
C VAL A 180 0.82 6.89 -3.99
N GLU A 181 -0.07 7.21 -3.05
CA GLU A 181 0.30 7.70 -1.71
C GLU A 181 -0.19 6.76 -0.62
N HIS A 182 0.61 6.64 0.43
CA HIS A 182 0.28 5.86 1.62
C HIS A 182 0.81 6.55 2.88
N ARG A 183 0.17 6.32 4.03
CA ARG A 183 0.64 6.88 5.30
C ARG A 183 1.85 6.05 5.77
N PRO A 184 2.98 6.67 6.14
CA PRO A 184 4.03 5.93 6.81
C PRO A 184 3.52 5.36 8.13
N PRO A 185 3.92 4.14 8.51
CA PRO A 185 3.56 3.58 9.80
C PRO A 185 4.09 4.51 10.91
N GLN A 186 3.18 5.00 11.76
CA GLN A 186 3.52 5.84 12.90
C GLN A 186 3.41 5.04 14.20
N ARG A 187 4.41 5.14 15.09
CA ARG A 187 4.24 4.72 16.47
C ARG A 187 3.16 5.62 17.10
N ARG A 188 2.14 5.03 17.73
CA ARG A 188 1.35 5.76 18.74
C ARG A 188 2.32 6.25 19.81
N ARG A 189 2.73 7.52 19.77
CA ARG A 189 3.23 8.19 20.97
C ARG A 189 2.00 8.52 21.80
N SER A 190 1.69 7.67 22.76
CA SER A 190 0.89 8.05 23.92
C SER A 190 1.65 9.16 24.65
N TYR A 191 1.32 10.41 24.35
CA TYR A 191 1.66 11.49 25.25
C TYR A 191 0.78 11.31 26.49
N PRO A 192 1.36 11.16 27.70
CA PRO A 192 0.54 11.22 28.90
C PRO A 192 -0.13 12.59 28.92
N ALA A 193 -1.45 12.62 29.03
CA ALA A 193 -2.20 13.82 29.33
C ALA A 193 -1.72 14.34 30.70
N LYS A 194 -0.70 15.20 30.69
CA LYS A 194 -0.41 16.08 31.82
C LYS A 194 -1.26 17.33 31.63
N CYS A 195 -2.55 17.23 31.92
CA CYS A 195 -3.30 18.40 32.35
C CYS A 195 -2.93 18.63 33.82
N GLY A 196 -2.15 19.68 34.06
CA GLY A 196 -2.04 20.32 35.37
C GLY A 196 -3.10 21.40 35.50
#